data_AF-A0AAU1SEW7-F1
#
_entry.id   AF-A0AAU1SEW7-F1
#
_cell.length_a   1.000
_cell.length_b   1.000
_cell.length_c   1.000
_cell.angle_alpha   90.00
_cell.angle_beta   90.00
_cell.angle_gamma   90.00
#
_symmetry.space_group_name_H-M   'P 1'
#
loop_
_entity.id
_entity.type
_entity.pdbx_description
1 polymer ?
#
loop_
_entity_poly.entity_id
_entity_poly.type
_entity_poly.pdbx_seq_one_letter_code
_entity_poly.pdbx_strand_id
1 'polypeptide(L)'
;MRATFDQSLESLSPQQTELFRLLSLNPGPGISTTATVILTEQSKVATENLLGQLASAHLIERGTVRGRWQMHDLLREYAHEQATAQCERSRPSTRRYDQAHTRLTDYYVRNAEAANTHLQLPGSTVVAPLFSDREQALAWLDAERENLIATAHAEGTTQAAIRLGFSLGRYLLHRHRLQDLVTIRSLALDACTARGDTGNEAGAWDRFVSRLHGVFACDGDRWWLRNEGKLPIQLPDATLLLRHSEVEMSSGYTRLIIESPKRRSHQIDVCVVSAVRPDPEVPDHMHSADDTVYDLSELERLVVTACSAVSAPGALSATGFVETGGRRPEPG
;
A
#
# COMPACT_ATOMS: atom_id res chain seq x y z
N MET A 1 29.59 22.57 -13.32
CA MET A 1 28.52 22.50 -12.30
C MET A 1 29.02 21.91 -10.98
N ARG A 2 29.77 20.79 -10.94
CA ARG A 2 30.41 20.34 -9.69
C ARG A 2 31.34 21.39 -9.07
N ALA A 3 32.26 21.96 -9.85
CA ALA A 3 33.16 23.01 -9.36
C ALA A 3 32.46 24.25 -8.77
N THR A 4 31.26 24.59 -9.25
CA THR A 4 30.47 25.70 -8.68
C THR A 4 29.81 25.32 -7.36
N PHE A 5 29.40 24.06 -7.16
CA PHE A 5 28.89 23.59 -5.88
C PHE A 5 30.00 23.37 -4.85
N ASP A 6 31.16 22.88 -5.27
CA ASP A 6 32.35 22.75 -4.42
C ASP A 6 32.71 24.12 -3.80
N GLN A 7 32.72 25.18 -4.61
CA GLN A 7 32.98 26.55 -4.16
C GLN A 7 31.94 27.06 -3.16
N SER A 8 30.65 26.72 -3.34
CA SER A 8 29.61 27.03 -2.35
C SER A 8 29.83 26.27 -1.04
N LEU A 9 30.28 25.01 -1.10
CA LEU A 9 30.56 24.19 0.09
C LEU A 9 31.82 24.63 0.85
N GLU A 10 32.85 25.16 0.19
CA GLU A 10 34.07 25.67 0.84
C GLU A 10 33.80 26.78 1.85
N SER A 11 32.72 27.55 1.64
CA SER A 11 32.29 28.62 2.56
C SER A 11 31.48 28.11 3.76
N LEU A 12 31.07 26.84 3.77
CA LEU A 12 30.25 26.28 4.82
C LEU A 12 31.08 25.85 6.03
N SER A 13 30.51 26.10 7.21
CA SER A 13 30.96 25.47 8.45
C SER A 13 30.75 23.95 8.42
N PRO A 14 31.51 23.16 9.21
CA PRO A 14 31.34 21.71 9.27
C PRO A 14 29.90 21.26 9.61
N GLN A 15 29.19 22.03 10.42
CA GLN A 15 27.79 21.74 10.80
C GLN A 15 26.82 21.93 9.63
N GLN A 16 27.03 22.96 8.81
CA GLN A 16 26.21 23.23 7.62
C GLN A 16 26.46 22.18 6.55
N THR A 17 27.73 21.81 6.28
CA THR A 17 28.06 20.76 5.31
C THR A 17 27.48 19.41 5.74
N GLU A 18 27.51 19.10 7.03
CA GLU A 18 26.89 17.89 7.57
C GLU A 18 25.36 17.92 7.42
N LEU A 19 24.70 19.03 7.73
CA LEU A 19 23.26 19.16 7.49
C LEU A 19 22.92 18.98 6.01
N PHE A 20 23.67 19.63 5.12
CA PHE A 20 23.48 19.51 3.66
C PHE A 20 23.52 18.05 3.20
N ARG A 21 24.51 17.27 3.64
CA ARG A 21 24.60 15.83 3.36
C ARG A 21 23.47 15.03 3.99
N LEU A 22 23.10 15.31 5.23
CA LEU A 22 21.98 14.60 5.88
C LEU A 22 20.66 14.83 5.15
N LEU A 23 20.41 16.05 4.66
CA LEU A 23 19.18 16.38 3.93
C LEU A 23 18.98 15.52 2.67
N SER A 24 20.05 14.98 2.07
CA SER A 24 19.93 14.06 0.93
C SER A 24 19.31 12.71 1.29
N LEU A 25 19.20 12.38 2.58
CA LEU A 25 18.54 11.15 3.05
C LEU A 25 17.01 11.23 2.97
N ASN A 26 16.42 12.42 2.73
CA ASN A 26 14.99 12.54 2.47
C ASN A 26 14.71 12.28 0.98
N PRO A 27 14.00 11.21 0.60
CA PRO A 27 13.80 10.87 -0.81
C PRO A 27 12.86 11.83 -1.55
N GLY A 28 11.95 12.49 -0.82
CA GLY A 28 10.97 13.39 -1.41
C GLY A 28 11.49 14.81 -1.68
N PRO A 29 10.68 15.64 -2.36
CA PRO A 29 11.11 16.91 -2.94
C PRO A 29 11.35 18.03 -1.92
N GLY A 30 10.89 17.87 -0.68
CA GLY A 30 11.12 18.83 0.38
C GLY A 30 10.97 18.21 1.76
N ILE A 31 11.45 18.89 2.80
CA ILE A 31 11.46 18.39 4.16
C ILE A 31 10.87 19.44 5.11
N SER A 32 10.17 19.01 6.15
CA SER A 32 9.76 19.91 7.23
C SER A 32 10.90 20.14 8.22
N THR A 33 10.92 21.29 8.88
CA THR A 33 11.79 21.54 10.03
C THR A 33 11.68 20.41 11.07
N THR A 34 10.47 19.90 11.33
CA THR A 34 10.24 18.79 12.25
C THR A 34 10.96 17.51 11.81
N ALA A 35 10.85 17.13 10.53
CA ALA A 35 11.57 15.98 9.99
C ALA A 35 13.10 16.19 10.03
N THR A 36 13.59 17.41 9.78
CA THR A 36 15.03 17.73 9.91
C THR A 36 15.51 17.64 11.35
N VAL A 37 14.71 18.03 12.34
CA VAL A 37 15.02 17.85 13.77
C VAL A 37 15.22 16.37 14.10
N ILE A 38 14.32 15.50 13.63
CA ILE A 38 14.45 14.04 13.81
C ILE A 38 15.70 13.49 13.15
N LEU A 39 15.99 13.95 11.94
CA LEU A 39 17.13 13.52 11.14
C LEU A 39 18.47 13.85 11.84
N THR A 40 18.58 15.08 12.35
CA THR A 40 19.79 15.66 12.94
C THR A 40 19.98 15.40 14.43
N GLU A 41 18.91 15.07 15.17
CA GLU A 41 18.87 14.99 16.64
C GLU A 41 19.29 16.31 17.34
N GLN A 42 18.95 17.45 16.73
CA GLN A 42 19.22 18.78 17.28
C GLN A 42 17.96 19.46 17.81
N SER A 43 18.14 20.55 18.57
CA SER A 43 17.00 21.38 18.99
C SER A 43 16.39 22.09 17.78
N LYS A 44 15.07 22.33 17.82
CA LYS A 44 14.35 23.05 16.75
C LYS A 44 15.01 24.39 16.38
N VAL A 45 15.44 25.16 17.38
CA VAL A 45 16.09 26.46 17.17
C VAL A 45 17.43 26.31 16.43
N ALA A 46 18.26 25.33 16.82
CA ALA A 46 19.53 25.07 16.13
C ALA A 46 19.30 24.63 14.68
N THR A 47 18.34 23.72 14.47
CA THR A 47 17.96 23.24 13.13
C THR A 47 17.44 24.36 12.23
N GLU A 48 16.54 25.23 12.73
CA GLU A 48 16.02 26.37 11.97
C GLU A 48 17.11 27.37 11.57
N ASN A 49 18.07 27.62 12.47
CA ASN A 49 19.22 28.47 12.16
C ASN A 49 20.10 27.88 11.06
N LEU A 50 20.44 26.59 11.14
CA LEU A 50 21.25 25.93 10.12
C LEU A 50 20.54 25.86 8.76
N LEU A 51 19.23 25.58 8.75
CA LEU A 51 18.42 25.63 7.52
C LEU A 51 18.37 27.04 6.94
N GLY A 52 18.22 28.07 7.78
CA GLY A 52 18.27 29.46 7.35
C GLY A 52 19.62 29.86 6.73
N GLN A 53 20.72 29.33 7.27
CA GLN A 53 22.06 29.56 6.72
C GLN A 53 22.28 28.84 5.38
N LEU A 54 21.85 27.57 5.27
CA LEU A 54 21.89 26.86 3.98
C LEU A 54 21.02 27.55 2.91
N ALA A 55 19.88 28.12 3.31
CA ALA A 55 19.04 28.89 2.40
C ALA A 55 19.70 30.21 1.97
N SER A 56 20.41 30.88 2.89
CA SER A 56 21.18 32.09 2.59
C SER A 56 22.36 31.81 1.65
N ALA A 57 22.86 30.57 1.66
CA ALA A 57 23.89 30.08 0.72
C ALA A 57 23.29 29.52 -0.59
N HIS A 58 21.98 29.64 -0.82
CA HIS A 58 21.27 29.13 -2.00
C HIS A 58 21.38 27.61 -2.22
N LEU A 59 21.64 26.84 -1.16
CA LEU A 59 21.71 25.36 -1.23
C LEU A 59 20.36 24.69 -0.98
N ILE A 60 19.44 25.41 -0.34
CA ILE A 60 18.05 25.02 -0.18
C ILE A 60 17.16 26.26 -0.32
N GLU A 61 15.88 26.04 -0.55
CA GLU A 61 14.87 27.09 -0.65
C GLU A 61 13.80 26.92 0.43
N ARG A 62 13.17 28.03 0.80
CA ARG A 62 11.99 27.99 1.66
C ARG A 62 10.81 27.54 0.81
N GLY A 63 10.12 26.49 1.24
CA GLY A 63 8.90 26.03 0.58
C GLY A 63 7.74 27.03 0.76
N THR A 64 6.67 26.81 -0.01
CA THR A 64 5.47 27.65 -0.01
C THR A 64 4.79 27.72 1.36
N VAL A 65 4.88 26.65 2.14
CA VAL A 65 4.35 26.58 3.51
C VAL A 65 5.48 26.85 4.51
N ARG A 66 5.20 27.69 5.52
CA ARG A 66 6.17 28.01 6.58
C ARG A 66 6.69 26.73 7.24
N GLY A 67 8.01 26.66 7.40
CA GLY A 67 8.68 25.49 8.00
C GLY A 67 8.92 24.33 7.04
N ARG A 68 8.66 24.53 5.74
CA ARG A 68 9.07 23.62 4.66
C ARG A 68 10.32 24.13 3.97
N TRP A 69 11.16 23.19 3.57
CA TRP A 69 12.42 23.46 2.88
C TRP A 69 12.51 22.54 1.67
N GLN A 70 12.99 23.06 0.56
CA GLN A 70 13.17 22.31 -0.68
C GLN A 70 14.64 22.34 -1.08
N MET A 71 15.10 21.24 -1.64
CA MET A 71 16.44 21.12 -2.20
C MET A 71 16.27 20.72 -3.65
N HIS A 72 16.88 21.47 -4.57
CA HIS A 72 16.85 21.13 -6.00
C HIS A 72 17.43 19.73 -6.23
N ASP A 73 16.88 19.00 -7.19
CA ASP A 73 17.26 17.60 -7.42
C ASP A 73 18.76 17.43 -7.68
N LEU A 74 19.37 18.35 -8.44
CA LEU A 74 20.82 18.36 -8.68
C LEU A 74 21.65 18.57 -7.40
N LEU A 75 21.17 19.41 -6.49
CA LEU A 75 21.83 19.62 -5.20
C LEU A 75 21.64 18.42 -4.27
N ARG A 76 20.48 17.75 -4.35
CA ARG A 76 20.19 16.53 -3.59
C ARG A 76 21.08 15.38 -4.05
N GLU A 77 21.23 15.19 -5.36
CA GLU A 77 22.13 14.21 -5.95
C GLU A 77 23.58 14.48 -5.52
N TYR A 78 24.04 15.73 -5.65
CA TYR A 78 25.39 16.12 -5.22
C TYR A 78 25.60 15.97 -3.70
N ALA A 79 24.61 16.30 -2.86
CA ALA A 79 24.66 16.07 -1.43
C ALA A 79 24.76 14.57 -1.09
N HIS A 80 24.05 13.73 -1.83
CA HIS A 80 24.09 12.27 -1.69
C HIS A 80 25.46 11.71 -2.07
N GLU A 81 26.05 12.17 -3.18
CA GLU A 81 27.42 11.80 -3.57
C GLU A 81 28.43 12.14 -2.46
N GLN A 82 28.32 13.32 -1.86
CA GLN A 82 29.17 13.76 -0.75
C GLN A 82 28.96 12.92 0.52
N ALA A 83 27.72 12.53 0.83
CA ALA A 83 27.39 11.64 1.94
C ALA A 83 28.01 10.24 1.74
N THR A 84 27.88 9.68 0.54
CA THR A 84 28.46 8.38 0.18
C THR A 84 29.98 8.40 0.28
N ALA A 85 30.64 9.39 -0.32
CA ALA A 85 32.09 9.54 -0.23
C ALA A 85 32.58 9.70 1.22
N GLN A 86 31.79 10.32 2.09
CA GLN A 86 32.11 10.43 3.52
C GLN A 86 31.95 9.09 4.25
N CYS A 87 30.94 8.31 3.91
CA CYS A 87 30.71 6.98 4.46
C CYS A 87 31.83 6.00 4.05
N GLU A 88 32.31 6.07 2.82
CA GLU A 88 33.43 5.24 2.33
C GLU A 88 34.73 5.49 3.09
N ARG A 89 34.96 6.73 3.55
CA ARG A 89 36.17 7.10 4.31
C ARG A 89 36.15 6.62 5.75
N SER A 90 34.98 6.35 6.34
CA SER A 90 34.87 6.16 7.80
C SER A 90 33.62 5.38 8.21
N ARG A 91 33.81 4.19 8.80
CA ARG A 91 32.74 3.36 9.38
C ARG A 91 31.85 4.10 10.41
N PRO A 92 32.39 4.92 11.33
CA PRO A 92 31.57 5.78 12.19
C PRO A 92 30.63 6.72 11.42
N SER A 93 31.06 7.22 10.25
CA SER A 93 30.21 8.04 9.39
C SER A 93 29.08 7.19 8.81
N THR A 94 29.37 6.03 8.22
CA THR A 94 28.34 5.10 7.71
C THR A 94 27.25 4.83 8.74
N ARG A 95 27.63 4.43 9.96
CA ARG A 95 26.69 4.15 11.04
C ARG A 95 25.81 5.37 11.37
N ARG A 96 26.37 6.58 11.36
CA ARG A 96 25.64 7.82 11.64
C ARG A 96 24.59 8.12 10.57
N TYR A 97 24.92 7.97 9.29
CA TYR A 97 23.98 8.17 8.19
C TYR A 97 22.88 7.10 8.19
N ASP A 98 23.22 5.82 8.44
CA ASP A 98 22.24 4.74 8.57
C ASP A 98 21.25 4.99 9.71
N GLN A 99 21.75 5.45 10.86
CA GLN A 99 20.91 5.82 12.01
C GLN A 99 20.00 7.01 11.68
N ALA A 100 20.52 8.03 11.00
CA ALA A 100 19.73 9.18 10.59
C ALA A 100 18.61 8.80 9.60
N HIS A 101 18.94 7.97 8.61
CA HIS A 101 17.97 7.43 7.66
C HIS A 101 16.88 6.63 8.39
N THR A 102 17.28 5.69 9.26
CA THR A 102 16.35 4.87 10.06
C THR A 102 15.41 5.74 10.90
N ARG A 103 15.92 6.78 11.58
CA ARG A 103 15.09 7.70 12.38
C ARG A 103 14.06 8.44 11.53
N LEU A 104 14.45 8.89 10.34
CA LEU A 104 13.56 9.61 9.44
C LEU A 104 12.46 8.69 8.90
N THR A 105 12.82 7.49 8.41
CA THR A 105 11.87 6.48 7.96
C THR A 105 10.89 6.10 9.09
N ASP A 106 11.40 5.83 10.29
CA ASP A 106 10.56 5.51 11.46
C ASP A 106 9.62 6.66 11.86
N TYR A 107 10.07 7.91 11.72
CA TYR A 107 9.22 9.07 11.93
C TYR A 107 8.07 9.09 10.92
N TYR A 108 8.35 8.97 9.62
CA TYR A 108 7.33 8.97 8.59
C TYR A 108 6.33 7.84 8.75
N VAL A 109 6.81 6.61 8.98
CA VAL A 109 5.96 5.44 9.20
C VAL A 109 5.06 5.63 10.42
N ARG A 110 5.62 5.99 11.59
CA ARG A 110 4.83 6.18 12.82
C ARG A 110 3.77 7.27 12.70
N ASN A 111 4.11 8.38 12.05
CA ASN A 111 3.16 9.48 11.87
C ASN A 111 2.08 9.10 10.84
N ALA A 112 2.41 8.40 9.76
CA ALA A 112 1.42 7.91 8.81
C ALA A 112 0.45 6.90 9.43
N GLU A 113 0.95 5.96 10.24
CA GLU A 113 0.12 5.01 10.98
C GLU A 113 -0.79 5.72 11.98
N ALA A 114 -0.25 6.67 12.74
CA ALA A 114 -1.03 7.46 13.68
C ALA A 114 -2.11 8.29 12.97
N ALA A 115 -1.78 8.97 11.86
CA ALA A 115 -2.74 9.73 11.07
C ALA A 115 -3.86 8.83 10.49
N ASN A 116 -3.50 7.62 10.03
CA ASN A 116 -4.48 6.64 9.54
C ASN A 116 -5.49 6.22 10.62
N THR A 117 -5.14 6.28 11.91
CA THR A 117 -6.11 6.01 12.99
C THR A 117 -7.26 7.00 13.04
N HIS A 118 -7.01 8.27 12.68
CA HIS A 118 -8.03 9.33 12.61
C HIS A 118 -8.93 9.22 11.37
N LEU A 119 -8.58 8.37 10.41
CA LEU A 119 -9.34 8.13 9.18
C LEU A 119 -10.15 6.83 9.23
N GLN A 120 -10.14 6.13 10.35
CA GLN A 120 -10.93 4.92 10.53
C GLN A 120 -12.43 5.25 10.60
N LEU A 121 -13.26 4.28 10.21
CA LEU A 121 -14.72 4.42 10.22
C LEU A 121 -15.26 4.54 11.65
N PRO A 122 -16.43 5.20 11.83
CA PRO A 122 -17.08 5.32 13.13
C PRO A 122 -17.22 3.96 13.83
N GLY A 123 -16.75 3.88 15.08
CA GLY A 123 -16.73 2.64 15.87
C GLY A 123 -15.34 2.04 16.10
N SER A 124 -14.28 2.61 15.53
CA SER A 124 -12.90 2.31 15.94
C SER A 124 -12.47 3.24 17.07
N THR A 125 -12.09 2.69 18.21
CA THR A 125 -11.81 3.44 19.45
C THR A 125 -10.33 3.76 19.68
N VAL A 126 -9.42 3.27 18.82
CA VAL A 126 -7.99 3.49 18.97
C VAL A 126 -7.56 4.65 18.08
N VAL A 127 -7.46 5.84 18.67
CA VAL A 127 -6.90 7.03 18.05
C VAL A 127 -5.53 7.29 18.67
N ALA A 128 -4.49 7.36 17.84
CA ALA A 128 -3.14 7.63 18.32
C ALA A 128 -3.00 9.11 18.74
N PRO A 129 -2.32 9.42 19.86
CA PRO A 129 -2.29 10.77 20.44
C PRO A 129 -1.36 11.76 19.72
N LEU A 130 -0.74 11.37 18.59
CA LEU A 130 0.16 12.26 17.83
C LEU A 130 -0.56 13.38 17.09
N PHE A 131 -1.87 13.21 16.84
CA PHE A 131 -2.71 14.24 16.25
C PHE A 131 -3.90 14.48 17.17
N SER A 132 -4.26 15.76 17.36
CA SER A 132 -5.37 16.19 18.20
C SER A 132 -6.72 15.80 17.61
N ASP A 133 -6.81 15.81 16.28
CA ASP A 133 -8.04 15.52 15.54
C ASP A 133 -7.75 15.07 14.09
N ARG A 134 -8.84 14.72 13.40
CA ARG A 134 -8.82 14.27 12.01
C ARG A 134 -8.35 15.34 11.03
N GLU A 135 -8.66 16.60 11.28
CA GLU A 135 -8.29 17.70 10.39
C GLU A 135 -6.77 17.89 10.41
N GLN A 136 -6.16 17.87 11.59
CA GLN A 136 -4.72 17.95 11.76
C GLN A 136 -4.00 16.76 11.13
N ALA A 137 -4.53 15.55 11.30
CA ALA A 137 -3.98 14.34 10.67
C ALA A 137 -4.01 14.44 9.13
N LEU A 138 -5.13 14.89 8.56
CA LEU A 138 -5.27 15.11 7.12
C LEU A 138 -4.32 16.19 6.60
N ALA A 139 -4.20 17.33 7.31
CA ALA A 139 -3.30 18.41 6.93
C ALA A 139 -1.83 17.96 6.92
N TRP A 140 -1.43 17.13 7.88
CA TRP A 140 -0.09 16.53 7.88
C TRP A 140 0.12 15.57 6.71
N LEU A 141 -0.85 14.68 6.44
CA LEU A 141 -0.80 13.76 5.29
C LEU A 141 -0.78 14.51 3.95
N ASP A 142 -1.52 15.61 3.83
CA ASP A 142 -1.49 16.49 2.65
C ASP A 142 -0.10 17.10 2.46
N ALA A 143 0.53 17.56 3.55
CA ALA A 143 1.82 18.22 3.52
C ALA A 143 3.01 17.27 3.35
N GLU A 144 2.90 16.00 3.76
CA GLU A 144 3.96 15.00 3.65
C GLU A 144 3.73 13.97 2.55
N ARG A 145 2.61 14.02 1.80
CA ARG A 145 2.23 13.01 0.80
C ARG A 145 3.39 12.57 -0.10
N GLU A 146 4.06 13.54 -0.73
CA GLU A 146 5.15 13.27 -1.67
C GLU A 146 6.37 12.65 -0.98
N ASN A 147 6.66 13.05 0.25
CA ASN A 147 7.72 12.41 1.06
C ASN A 147 7.35 10.97 1.41
N LEU A 148 6.10 10.71 1.82
CA LEU A 148 5.67 9.37 2.22
C LEU A 148 5.68 8.39 1.03
N ILE A 149 5.26 8.84 -0.15
CA ILE A 149 5.33 8.04 -1.38
C ILE A 149 6.79 7.80 -1.78
N ALA A 150 7.62 8.85 -1.79
CA ALA A 150 9.04 8.72 -2.14
C ALA A 150 9.80 7.83 -1.15
N THR A 151 9.51 7.91 0.15
CA THR A 151 10.07 7.00 1.16
C THR A 151 9.64 5.57 0.91
N ALA A 152 8.37 5.30 0.62
CA ALA A 152 7.94 3.93 0.31
C ALA A 152 8.64 3.36 -0.93
N HIS A 153 8.89 4.18 -1.95
CA HIS A 153 9.70 3.80 -3.12
C HIS A 153 11.16 3.51 -2.75
N ALA A 154 11.81 4.41 -2.02
CA ALA A 154 13.23 4.29 -1.66
C ALA A 154 13.50 3.09 -0.74
N GLU A 155 12.53 2.77 0.13
CA GLU A 155 12.54 1.61 1.02
C GLU A 155 12.31 0.28 0.27
N GLY A 156 11.84 0.32 -0.97
CA GLY A 156 11.71 -0.86 -1.83
C GLY A 156 10.92 -2.00 -1.19
N THR A 157 11.58 -3.14 -0.96
CA THR A 157 10.95 -4.35 -0.40
C THR A 157 11.06 -4.44 1.13
N THR A 158 11.34 -3.36 1.84
CA THR A 158 11.43 -3.39 3.31
C THR A 158 10.05 -3.37 3.98
N GLN A 159 10.04 -3.64 5.29
CA GLN A 159 8.81 -3.52 6.10
C GLN A 159 8.26 -2.09 6.14
N ALA A 160 9.10 -1.07 5.96
CA ALA A 160 8.67 0.33 5.96
C ALA A 160 7.78 0.63 4.74
N ALA A 161 8.15 0.14 3.55
CA ALA A 161 7.35 0.26 2.33
C ALA A 161 5.96 -0.38 2.49
N ILE A 162 5.90 -1.61 3.03
CA ILE A 162 4.65 -2.29 3.42
C ILE A 162 3.83 -1.36 4.32
N ARG A 163 4.37 -0.97 5.49
CA ARG A 163 3.63 -0.17 6.49
C ARG A 163 3.10 1.15 5.94
N LEU A 164 3.88 1.85 5.10
CA LEU A 164 3.44 3.06 4.42
C LEU A 164 2.29 2.78 3.45
N GLY A 165 2.39 1.72 2.64
CA GLY A 165 1.32 1.34 1.70
C GLY A 165 -0.02 1.02 2.36
N PHE A 166 -0.03 0.38 3.52
CA PHE A 166 -1.27 0.19 4.28
C PHE A 166 -1.78 1.46 4.96
N SER A 167 -0.86 2.31 5.40
CA SER A 167 -1.22 3.52 6.16
C SER A 167 -1.81 4.61 5.27
N LEU A 168 -1.34 4.74 4.03
CA LEU A 168 -1.78 5.79 3.12
C LEU A 168 -3.09 5.48 2.39
N GLY A 169 -3.50 4.20 2.30
CA GLY A 169 -4.63 3.79 1.46
C GLY A 169 -5.94 4.54 1.70
N ARG A 170 -6.34 4.72 2.97
CA ARG A 170 -7.59 5.45 3.31
C ARG A 170 -7.51 6.93 2.98
N TYR A 171 -6.36 7.54 3.23
CA TYR A 171 -6.12 8.94 2.97
C TYR A 171 -6.19 9.24 1.46
N LEU A 172 -5.50 8.43 0.64
CA LEU A 172 -5.48 8.62 -0.80
C LEU A 172 -6.86 8.39 -1.43
N LEU A 173 -7.63 7.42 -0.93
CA LEU A 173 -9.05 7.28 -1.27
C LEU A 173 -9.86 8.52 -0.90
N HIS A 174 -9.71 9.01 0.34
CA HIS A 174 -10.43 10.18 0.84
C HIS A 174 -10.13 11.46 0.06
N ARG A 175 -8.90 11.62 -0.45
CA ARG A 175 -8.47 12.75 -1.30
C ARG A 175 -8.64 12.48 -2.80
N HIS A 176 -9.26 11.35 -3.18
CA HIS A 176 -9.43 10.93 -4.58
C HIS A 176 -8.13 10.89 -5.39
N ARG A 177 -7.01 10.54 -4.74
CA ARG A 177 -5.67 10.41 -5.35
C ARG A 177 -5.47 8.96 -5.82
N LEU A 178 -6.22 8.58 -6.84
CA LEU A 178 -6.27 7.18 -7.31
C LEU A 178 -4.95 6.70 -7.89
N GLN A 179 -4.18 7.58 -8.56
CA GLN A 179 -2.86 7.24 -9.10
C GLN A 179 -1.87 6.89 -7.97
N ASP A 180 -1.70 7.79 -7.01
CA ASP A 180 -0.86 7.56 -5.82
C ASP A 180 -1.29 6.30 -5.05
N LEU A 181 -2.59 6.03 -4.99
CA LEU A 181 -3.15 4.86 -4.33
C LEU A 181 -2.75 3.56 -5.03
N VAL A 182 -2.83 3.53 -6.37
CA VAL A 182 -2.35 2.39 -7.16
C VAL A 182 -0.86 2.20 -6.94
N THR A 183 -0.07 3.27 -7.07
CA THR A 183 1.39 3.24 -6.86
C THR A 183 1.75 2.67 -5.50
N ILE A 184 1.19 3.20 -4.41
CA ILE A 184 1.58 2.76 -3.07
C ILE A 184 1.13 1.34 -2.76
N ARG A 185 0.04 0.88 -3.39
CA ARG A 185 -0.49 -0.47 -3.21
C ARG A 185 0.31 -1.50 -3.99
N SER A 186 0.74 -1.17 -5.20
CA SER A 186 1.70 -1.98 -5.97
C SER A 186 3.00 -2.16 -5.20
N LEU A 187 3.59 -1.06 -4.68
CA LEU A 187 4.81 -1.15 -3.88
C LEU A 187 4.67 -2.05 -2.65
N ALA A 188 3.54 -1.93 -1.95
CA ALA A 188 3.29 -2.79 -0.79
C ALA A 188 3.11 -4.26 -1.19
N LEU A 189 2.46 -4.53 -2.33
CA LEU A 189 2.29 -5.90 -2.85
C LEU A 189 3.65 -6.51 -3.22
N ASP A 190 4.45 -5.78 -4.00
CA ASP A 190 5.79 -6.22 -4.40
C ASP A 190 6.67 -6.50 -3.18
N ALA A 191 6.62 -5.61 -2.17
CA ALA A 191 7.32 -5.80 -0.91
C ALA A 191 6.80 -7.00 -0.10
N CYS A 192 5.48 -7.23 -0.07
CA CYS A 192 4.90 -8.41 0.58
C CYS A 192 5.35 -9.70 -0.10
N THR A 193 5.28 -9.76 -1.43
CA THR A 193 5.66 -10.94 -2.22
C THR A 193 7.14 -11.24 -2.08
N ALA A 194 8.02 -10.23 -2.21
CA ALA A 194 9.46 -10.40 -2.03
C ALA A 194 9.84 -10.92 -0.63
N ARG A 195 9.01 -10.63 0.38
CA ARG A 195 9.23 -11.06 1.78
C ARG A 195 8.50 -12.35 2.14
N GLY A 196 7.66 -12.90 1.26
CA GLY A 196 6.77 -14.03 1.58
C GLY A 196 5.72 -13.69 2.65
N ASP A 197 5.33 -12.41 2.77
CA ASP A 197 4.37 -11.94 3.76
C ASP A 197 2.92 -12.15 3.30
N THR A 198 2.52 -13.43 3.28
CA THR A 198 1.16 -13.88 2.97
C THR A 198 0.09 -13.30 3.90
N GLY A 199 0.50 -12.73 5.04
CA GLY A 199 -0.33 -12.03 6.01
C GLY A 199 -0.72 -10.60 5.60
N ASN A 200 0.06 -9.94 4.74
CA ASN A 200 -0.16 -8.55 4.32
C ASN A 200 -0.60 -8.34 2.85
N GLU A 201 -0.45 -9.32 1.94
CA GLU A 201 -1.01 -9.34 0.55
C GLU A 201 -2.49 -8.80 0.32
N ALA A 202 -3.61 -9.44 0.67
CA ALA A 202 -5.01 -8.94 0.75
C ALA A 202 -5.54 -8.09 1.92
N GLY A 203 -4.84 -7.91 3.03
CA GLY A 203 -5.05 -6.76 3.91
C GLY A 203 -4.83 -5.46 3.14
N ALA A 204 -4.28 -5.54 1.91
CA ALA A 204 -4.17 -4.38 1.04
C ALA A 204 -5.56 -3.82 0.78
N TRP A 205 -6.63 -4.61 0.93
CA TRP A 205 -7.99 -4.11 0.69
C TRP A 205 -9.10 -4.53 1.69
N ASP A 206 -8.98 -5.55 2.57
CA ASP A 206 -9.88 -5.73 3.75
C ASP A 206 -9.22 -6.53 4.91
N ARG A 207 -9.47 -6.18 6.19
CA ARG A 207 -8.77 -6.73 7.38
C ARG A 207 -9.48 -7.90 8.08
N PHE A 208 -10.79 -8.10 7.89
CA PHE A 208 -11.54 -9.18 8.59
C PHE A 208 -11.82 -10.40 7.73
N VAL A 209 -11.72 -10.26 6.42
CA VAL A 209 -11.90 -11.33 5.45
C VAL A 209 -10.52 -11.86 5.05
N SER A 210 -10.34 -13.19 5.14
CA SER A 210 -9.12 -13.84 4.63
C SER A 210 -8.99 -13.74 3.10
N ARG A 211 -7.77 -13.43 2.61
CA ARG A 211 -7.09 -14.05 1.44
C ARG A 211 -7.93 -15.03 0.64
N LEU A 212 -7.79 -16.25 1.12
CA LEU A 212 -8.47 -17.42 0.63
C LEU A 212 -9.54 -17.71 1.67
N HIS A 213 -10.79 -17.36 1.37
CA HIS A 213 -11.90 -17.63 2.27
C HIS A 213 -12.58 -18.96 1.93
N GLY A 214 -12.67 -19.30 0.65
CA GLY A 214 -13.19 -20.57 0.17
C GLY A 214 -12.37 -21.12 -0.99
N VAL A 215 -12.24 -22.44 -1.07
CA VAL A 215 -11.65 -23.18 -2.19
C VAL A 215 -12.74 -24.03 -2.83
N PHE A 216 -12.93 -23.90 -4.14
CA PHE A 216 -13.80 -24.79 -4.89
C PHE A 216 -12.98 -25.94 -5.50
N ALA A 217 -13.49 -27.16 -5.38
CA ALA A 217 -12.93 -28.35 -6.03
C ALA A 217 -14.01 -29.03 -6.87
N CYS A 218 -13.66 -29.44 -8.08
CA CYS A 218 -14.54 -30.18 -8.98
C CYS A 218 -14.07 -31.62 -9.08
N ASP A 219 -15.00 -32.56 -8.95
CA ASP A 219 -14.78 -33.99 -9.10
C ASP A 219 -15.89 -34.58 -9.99
N GLY A 220 -15.56 -34.80 -11.27
CA GLY A 220 -16.57 -35.08 -12.30
C GLY A 220 -17.56 -33.93 -12.45
N ASP A 221 -18.85 -34.23 -12.29
CA ASP A 221 -19.95 -33.24 -12.37
C ASP A 221 -20.30 -32.60 -11.02
N ARG A 222 -19.54 -32.92 -9.96
CA ARG A 222 -19.80 -32.47 -8.58
C ARG A 222 -18.81 -31.40 -8.16
N TRP A 223 -19.32 -30.37 -7.49
CA TRP A 223 -18.54 -29.26 -6.99
C TRP A 223 -18.54 -29.26 -5.46
N TRP A 224 -17.43 -28.89 -4.86
CA TRP A 224 -17.24 -28.81 -3.42
C TRP A 224 -16.71 -27.44 -3.04
N LEU A 225 -17.21 -26.85 -1.97
CA LEU A 225 -16.68 -25.63 -1.36
C LEU A 225 -16.07 -25.97 -0.02
N ARG A 226 -14.78 -25.68 0.18
CA ARG A 226 -14.07 -25.77 1.47
C ARG A 226 -13.78 -24.38 2.02
N ASN A 227 -14.11 -24.12 3.27
CA ASN A 227 -13.77 -22.84 3.91
C ASN A 227 -12.29 -22.85 4.37
N GLU A 228 -11.47 -21.93 3.87
CA GLU A 228 -10.08 -21.71 4.34
C GLU A 228 -9.93 -20.47 5.22
N GLY A 229 -10.99 -19.66 5.24
CA GLY A 229 -11.10 -18.40 5.94
C GLY A 229 -11.13 -18.54 7.45
N LYS A 230 -10.85 -17.42 8.14
CA LYS A 230 -10.91 -17.35 9.61
C LYS A 230 -12.34 -17.20 10.13
N LEU A 231 -13.26 -16.75 9.28
CA LEU A 231 -14.67 -16.56 9.61
C LEU A 231 -15.49 -17.69 8.95
N PRO A 232 -16.64 -18.07 9.51
CA PRO A 232 -17.55 -18.99 8.85
C PRO A 232 -18.09 -18.40 7.54
N ILE A 233 -18.34 -19.27 6.56
CA ILE A 233 -19.16 -18.93 5.39
C ILE A 233 -20.58 -19.38 5.69
N GLN A 234 -21.53 -18.46 5.66
CA GLN A 234 -22.94 -18.77 5.77
C GLN A 234 -23.51 -19.14 4.40
N LEU A 235 -24.13 -20.32 4.34
CA LEU A 235 -24.85 -20.85 3.19
C LEU A 235 -26.30 -20.32 3.15
N PRO A 236 -27.04 -20.48 2.03
CA PRO A 236 -28.40 -19.95 1.88
C PRO A 236 -29.41 -20.47 2.91
N ASP A 237 -29.21 -21.68 3.41
CA ASP A 237 -30.02 -22.34 4.44
C ASP A 237 -29.67 -21.89 5.87
N ALA A 238 -28.85 -20.84 6.01
CA ALA A 238 -28.27 -20.33 7.25
C ALA A 238 -27.29 -21.29 7.93
N THR A 239 -26.86 -22.36 7.27
CA THR A 239 -25.79 -23.23 7.76
C THR A 239 -24.45 -22.51 7.72
N LEU A 240 -23.66 -22.64 8.79
CA LEU A 240 -22.32 -22.07 8.86
C LEU A 240 -21.28 -23.13 8.47
N LEU A 241 -20.64 -22.94 7.31
CA LEU A 241 -19.47 -23.70 6.91
C LEU A 241 -18.25 -23.18 7.68
N LEU A 242 -17.82 -23.96 8.67
CA LEU A 242 -16.69 -23.63 9.53
C LEU A 242 -15.35 -23.81 8.80
N ARG A 243 -14.31 -23.19 9.33
CA ARG A 243 -12.95 -23.31 8.78
C ARG A 243 -12.54 -24.77 8.64
N HIS A 244 -11.93 -25.10 7.51
CA HIS A 244 -11.48 -26.42 7.06
C HIS A 244 -12.60 -27.46 6.83
N SER A 245 -13.86 -27.04 6.91
CA SER A 245 -15.00 -27.88 6.55
C SER A 245 -15.35 -27.69 5.08
N GLU A 246 -15.90 -28.74 4.46
CA GLU A 246 -16.33 -28.75 3.07
C GLU A 246 -17.81 -29.08 2.93
N VAL A 247 -18.44 -28.57 1.86
CA VAL A 247 -19.84 -28.84 1.51
C VAL A 247 -19.97 -29.05 0.00
N GLU A 248 -20.81 -30.00 -0.40
CA GLU A 248 -21.15 -30.22 -1.80
C GLU A 248 -22.05 -29.07 -2.31
N MET A 249 -21.72 -28.55 -3.48
CA MET A 249 -22.37 -27.43 -4.13
C MET A 249 -23.29 -27.93 -5.24
N SER A 250 -24.56 -27.55 -5.17
CA SER A 250 -25.52 -27.82 -6.25
C SER A 250 -25.27 -26.91 -7.45
N SER A 251 -25.60 -27.38 -8.65
CA SER A 251 -25.59 -26.56 -9.85
C SER A 251 -26.59 -25.41 -9.73
N GLY A 252 -26.20 -24.21 -10.13
CA GLY A 252 -27.01 -23.00 -10.06
C GLY A 252 -26.40 -21.93 -9.18
N TYR A 253 -27.20 -20.90 -8.91
CA TYR A 253 -26.77 -19.73 -8.16
C TYR A 253 -26.87 -19.95 -6.66
N THR A 254 -25.77 -19.76 -5.94
CA THR A 254 -25.68 -19.85 -4.49
C THR A 254 -25.13 -18.55 -3.92
N ARG A 255 -25.86 -17.99 -2.96
CA ARG A 255 -25.43 -16.84 -2.19
C ARG A 255 -24.66 -17.28 -0.94
N LEU A 256 -23.42 -16.84 -0.81
CA LEU A 256 -22.56 -17.07 0.33
C LEU A 256 -22.39 -15.76 1.10
N ILE A 257 -22.36 -15.82 2.42
CA ILE A 257 -22.23 -14.64 3.27
C ILE A 257 -21.10 -14.85 4.27
N ILE A 258 -20.21 -13.86 4.41
CA ILE A 258 -19.19 -13.82 5.45
C ILE A 258 -19.50 -12.62 6.35
N GLU A 259 -19.93 -12.92 7.57
CA GLU A 259 -20.23 -11.90 8.57
C GLU A 259 -18.96 -11.48 9.31
N SER A 260 -18.56 -10.23 9.14
CA SER A 260 -17.44 -9.68 9.89
C SER A 260 -17.89 -9.17 11.27
N PRO A 261 -17.02 -9.25 12.30
CA PRO A 261 -17.32 -8.76 13.65
C PRO A 261 -17.72 -7.27 13.74
N LYS A 262 -17.49 -6.47 12.69
CA LYS A 262 -17.86 -5.05 12.63
C LYS A 262 -19.25 -4.80 12.01
N ARG A 263 -20.14 -5.81 12.01
CA ARG A 263 -21.47 -5.76 11.37
C ARG A 263 -21.41 -5.41 9.88
N ARG A 264 -20.35 -5.86 9.20
CA ARG A 264 -20.29 -5.81 7.73
C ARG A 264 -20.49 -7.21 7.21
N SER A 265 -21.52 -7.35 6.39
CA SER A 265 -21.84 -8.57 5.68
C SER A 265 -21.14 -8.52 4.32
N HIS A 266 -20.27 -9.49 4.06
CA HIS A 266 -19.63 -9.65 2.76
C HIS A 266 -20.39 -10.73 2.01
N GLN A 267 -21.16 -10.34 1.00
CA GLN A 267 -21.88 -11.28 0.16
C GLN A 267 -21.02 -11.66 -1.04
N ILE A 268 -20.99 -12.96 -1.32
CA ILE A 268 -20.35 -13.55 -2.49
C ILE A 268 -21.40 -14.37 -3.21
N ASP A 269 -21.64 -14.05 -4.46
CA ASP A 269 -22.58 -14.77 -5.30
C ASP A 269 -21.80 -15.74 -6.19
N VAL A 270 -22.14 -17.02 -6.14
CA VAL A 270 -21.43 -18.11 -6.83
C VAL A 270 -22.40 -18.83 -7.74
N CYS A 271 -22.06 -18.96 -9.03
CA CYS A 271 -22.82 -19.78 -9.97
C CYS A 271 -22.02 -21.04 -10.31
N VAL A 272 -22.56 -22.21 -9.99
CA VAL A 272 -21.98 -23.50 -10.40
C VAL A 272 -22.70 -23.98 -11.64
N VAL A 273 -22.02 -23.97 -12.79
CA VAL A 273 -22.58 -24.51 -14.03
C VAL A 273 -22.10 -25.94 -14.20
N SER A 274 -22.99 -26.90 -14.00
CA SER A 274 -22.74 -28.28 -14.42
C SER A 274 -23.01 -28.37 -15.91
N ALA A 275 -22.08 -28.96 -16.67
CA ALA A 275 -22.27 -29.16 -18.10
C ALA A 275 -23.39 -30.20 -18.32
N VAL A 276 -24.63 -29.72 -18.46
CA VAL A 276 -25.69 -30.50 -19.09
C VAL A 276 -25.28 -30.63 -20.56
N ARG A 277 -25.01 -31.86 -21.01
CA ARG A 277 -24.84 -32.14 -22.45
C ARG A 277 -26.08 -31.60 -23.20
N PRO A 278 -25.91 -30.81 -24.27
CA PRO A 278 -27.06 -30.32 -25.03
C PRO A 278 -27.77 -31.48 -25.74
N ASP A 279 -29.11 -31.37 -25.78
CA ASP A 279 -30.04 -32.25 -26.48
C ASP A 279 -29.77 -32.22 -28.01
N PRO A 280 -29.86 -33.34 -28.76
CA PRO A 280 -29.34 -33.43 -30.14
C PRO A 280 -30.14 -32.73 -31.25
N GLU A 281 -31.24 -32.02 -30.96
CA GLU A 281 -32.25 -31.65 -31.98
C GLU A 281 -32.43 -30.14 -32.22
N VAL A 282 -31.35 -29.37 -32.35
CA VAL A 282 -31.44 -28.02 -32.95
C VAL A 282 -30.49 -27.91 -34.17
N PRO A 283 -31.01 -27.70 -35.39
CA PRO A 283 -30.21 -27.66 -36.61
C PRO A 283 -29.26 -26.46 -36.71
N ASP A 284 -28.20 -26.72 -37.48
CA ASP A 284 -26.86 -26.14 -37.46
C ASP A 284 -26.69 -24.94 -38.41
N HIS A 285 -26.62 -23.70 -37.89
CA HIS A 285 -26.16 -22.53 -38.66
C HIS A 285 -25.31 -21.56 -37.82
N MET A 286 -24.15 -21.98 -37.32
CA MET A 286 -22.92 -21.15 -37.33
C MET A 286 -21.74 -22.01 -36.87
N HIS A 287 -20.99 -22.54 -37.83
CA HIS A 287 -19.70 -23.16 -37.54
C HIS A 287 -18.72 -22.14 -36.95
N SER A 288 -17.95 -22.65 -35.98
CA SER A 288 -16.88 -22.06 -35.19
C SER A 288 -16.31 -20.72 -35.69
N ALA A 289 -16.45 -19.69 -34.88
CA ALA A 289 -15.38 -18.73 -34.70
C ALA A 289 -14.68 -19.10 -33.39
N ASP A 290 -13.36 -19.14 -33.44
CA ASP A 290 -12.41 -19.65 -32.46
C ASP A 290 -12.77 -19.45 -30.98
N ASP A 291 -12.20 -20.34 -30.19
CA ASP A 291 -11.95 -20.26 -28.75
C ASP A 291 -11.06 -19.02 -28.46
N THR A 292 -11.53 -17.81 -28.75
CA THR A 292 -10.87 -16.59 -28.33
C THR A 292 -11.22 -16.35 -26.88
N VAL A 293 -10.50 -17.07 -26.02
CA VAL A 293 -10.15 -16.59 -24.68
C VAL A 293 -9.62 -15.17 -24.87
N TYR A 294 -10.41 -14.18 -24.47
CA TYR A 294 -9.94 -12.80 -24.46
C TYR A 294 -8.99 -12.67 -23.28
N ASP A 295 -7.70 -12.80 -23.57
CA ASP A 295 -6.66 -12.66 -22.56
C ASP A 295 -6.63 -11.18 -22.16
N LEU A 296 -7.34 -10.87 -21.07
CA LEU A 296 -7.35 -9.52 -20.50
C LEU A 296 -5.90 -9.12 -20.25
N SER A 297 -5.49 -7.95 -20.73
CA SER A 297 -4.18 -7.41 -20.35
C SER A 297 -4.11 -7.23 -18.83
N GLU A 298 -2.90 -7.21 -18.26
CA GLU A 298 -2.74 -6.97 -16.81
C GLU A 298 -3.44 -5.67 -16.37
N LEU A 299 -3.47 -4.65 -17.23
CA LEU A 299 -4.16 -3.38 -16.99
C LEU A 299 -5.69 -3.54 -16.95
N GLU A 300 -6.27 -4.35 -17.83
CA GLU A 300 -7.73 -4.60 -17.86
C GLU A 300 -8.17 -5.49 -16.70
N ARG A 301 -7.35 -6.47 -16.29
CA ARG A 301 -7.58 -7.22 -15.04
C ARG A 301 -7.51 -6.30 -13.81
N LEU A 302 -6.59 -5.34 -13.81
CA LEU A 302 -6.46 -4.32 -12.77
C LEU A 302 -7.68 -3.40 -12.72
N VAL A 303 -8.19 -2.96 -13.87
CA VAL A 303 -9.37 -2.07 -13.98
C VAL A 303 -10.65 -2.79 -13.56
N VAL A 304 -10.86 -4.05 -13.95
CA VAL A 304 -12.04 -4.85 -13.53
C VAL A 304 -12.01 -5.15 -12.03
N THR A 305 -10.83 -5.39 -11.45
CA THR A 305 -10.63 -5.58 -10.00
C THR A 305 -10.80 -4.28 -9.20
N ALA A 306 -10.46 -3.13 -9.78
CA ALA A 306 -10.68 -1.82 -9.17
C ALA A 306 -12.14 -1.35 -9.25
N CYS A 307 -12.85 -1.68 -10.34
CA CYS A 307 -14.22 -1.22 -10.60
C CYS A 307 -15.31 -2.06 -9.91
N SER A 308 -15.05 -3.32 -9.58
CA SER A 308 -16.00 -4.18 -8.84
C SER A 308 -16.12 -3.82 -7.34
N ALA A 309 -15.37 -2.81 -6.88
CA ALA A 309 -15.34 -2.34 -5.50
C ALA A 309 -15.88 -0.91 -5.32
N VAL A 310 -17.10 -0.62 -5.78
CA VAL A 310 -17.92 0.49 -5.23
C VAL A 310 -19.40 0.13 -5.35
N SER A 311 -20.08 -0.07 -4.22
CA SER A 311 -21.50 0.29 -4.09
C SER A 311 -21.83 0.56 -2.61
N ALA A 312 -22.19 1.81 -2.34
CA ALA A 312 -22.76 2.27 -1.08
C ALA A 312 -24.30 2.04 -1.10
N PRO A 313 -25.05 2.29 -0.01
CA PRO A 313 -26.12 1.43 0.46
C PRO A 313 -27.41 1.58 -0.35
N GLY A 314 -27.96 0.43 -0.75
CA GLY A 314 -29.27 0.33 -1.40
C GLY A 314 -29.20 -0.52 -2.65
N ALA A 315 -29.10 -1.84 -2.47
CA ALA A 315 -29.11 -2.88 -3.50
C ALA A 315 -28.08 -2.72 -4.63
N LEU A 316 -27.14 -3.68 -4.77
CA LEU A 316 -26.98 -4.53 -5.96
C LEU A 316 -25.72 -5.41 -5.89
N SER A 317 -25.83 -6.51 -6.63
CA SER A 317 -24.98 -7.69 -6.76
C SER A 317 -23.58 -7.40 -7.31
N ALA A 318 -22.58 -8.13 -6.81
CA ALA A 318 -21.29 -8.30 -7.48
C ALA A 318 -21.25 -9.72 -8.07
N THR A 319 -21.40 -9.82 -9.39
CA THR A 319 -21.28 -11.07 -10.14
C THR A 319 -19.81 -11.33 -10.42
N GLY A 320 -19.21 -12.29 -9.72
CA GLY A 320 -17.86 -12.79 -10.04
C GLY A 320 -17.97 -14.03 -10.92
N PHE A 321 -17.50 -13.95 -12.17
CA PHE A 321 -17.22 -15.14 -12.98
C PHE A 321 -15.85 -15.71 -12.57
N VAL A 322 -15.80 -17.02 -12.32
CA VAL A 322 -14.55 -17.75 -12.07
C VAL A 322 -14.47 -18.87 -13.11
N GLU A 323 -13.45 -18.83 -13.97
CA GLU A 323 -13.15 -19.90 -14.92
C GLU A 323 -11.76 -20.50 -14.65
N THR A 324 -11.78 -21.81 -14.35
CA THR A 324 -10.73 -22.85 -14.42
C THR A 324 -9.43 -22.69 -13.60
N GLY A 325 -8.80 -23.73 -13.04
CA GLY A 325 -9.07 -25.17 -13.01
C GLY A 325 -7.92 -25.87 -12.27
N GLY A 326 -8.24 -26.78 -11.34
CA GLY A 326 -7.23 -27.58 -10.62
C GLY A 326 -7.84 -28.89 -10.13
N ARG A 327 -7.31 -30.02 -10.63
CA ARG A 327 -7.78 -31.38 -10.34
C ARG A 327 -7.41 -31.79 -8.90
N ARG A 328 -8.32 -32.47 -8.21
CA ARG A 328 -8.11 -33.06 -6.87
C ARG A 328 -7.08 -34.21 -6.93
N PRO A 329 -6.04 -34.26 -6.08
CA PRO A 329 -5.30 -35.49 -5.85
C PRO A 329 -6.09 -36.40 -4.90
N GLU A 330 -6.22 -37.68 -5.25
CA GLU A 330 -6.95 -38.66 -4.44
C GLU A 330 -6.30 -38.90 -3.06
N PRO A 331 -7.08 -39.13 -2.00
CA PRO A 331 -6.55 -39.57 -0.72
C PRO A 331 -6.20 -41.07 -0.77
N GLY A 332 -4.94 -41.40 -0.44
CA GLY A 332 -4.50 -42.75 -0.11
C GLY A 332 -4.67 -43.08 1.37
#